data_AF-A0AB37ADT2-F1
#
_entry.id   AF-A0AB37ADT2-F1
#
_cell.length_a   1.000
_cell.length_b   1.000
_cell.length_c   1.000
_cell.angle_alpha   90.00
_cell.angle_beta   90.00
_cell.angle_gamma   90.00
#
_symmetry.space_group_name_H-M   'P 1'
#
loop_
_entity.id
_entity.type
_entity.pdbx_description
1 polymer ?
#
loop_
_entity_poly.entity_id
_entity_poly.type
_entity_poly.pdbx_seq_one_letter_code
_entity_poly.pdbx_strand_id
1 'polypeptide(L)'
;MLDLNKEREAFLDTFQYYKGRRDIIFSHEHELFMTRSNNPSEIAQKEISNMNSRWDAWLRCAKHRDAELEKAKAQAVPEWISAKVGRPIKFGTRVKIKRKAWDEDDNLIIVESEATYDKDSDFCELSNRSYEYETWFDHELKKYLDEDELTHWAPLGKSESGAEG
;
A
#
# COMPACT_ATOMS: atom_id res chain seq x y z
N MET A 1 -25.21 -32.76 -14.89
CA MET A 1 -26.36 -31.95 -14.44
C MET A 1 -25.75 -30.77 -13.70
N LEU A 2 -26.06 -29.53 -14.10
CA LEU A 2 -25.55 -28.33 -13.45
C LEU A 2 -26.13 -28.28 -12.02
N ASP A 3 -25.28 -28.25 -10.99
CA ASP A 3 -25.76 -28.12 -9.61
C ASP A 3 -26.08 -26.65 -9.33
N LEU A 4 -27.30 -26.27 -9.73
CA LEU A 4 -27.84 -24.92 -9.62
C LEU A 4 -27.79 -24.37 -8.20
N ASN A 5 -27.87 -25.22 -7.17
CA ASN A 5 -27.78 -24.77 -5.78
C ASN A 5 -26.35 -24.33 -5.44
N LYS A 6 -25.34 -25.08 -5.90
CA LYS A 6 -23.93 -24.71 -5.69
C LYS A 6 -23.55 -23.43 -6.44
N GLU A 7 -24.03 -23.25 -7.66
CA GLU A 7 -23.82 -22.01 -8.40
C GLU A 7 -24.52 -20.81 -7.76
N ARG A 8 -25.71 -21.02 -7.18
CA ARG A 8 -26.41 -19.98 -6.39
C ARG A 8 -25.65 -19.57 -5.16
N GLU A 9 -25.09 -20.51 -4.41
CA GLU A 9 -24.30 -20.18 -3.22
C GLU A 9 -23.02 -19.41 -3.58
N ALA A 10 -22.30 -19.84 -4.63
CA ALA A 10 -21.11 -19.12 -5.11
C ALA A 10 -21.45 -17.71 -5.62
N PHE A 11 -22.59 -17.56 -6.29
CA PHE A 11 -23.12 -16.26 -6.70
C PHE A 11 -23.47 -15.39 -5.49
N LEU A 12 -24.16 -15.94 -4.49
CA LEU A 12 -24.56 -15.23 -3.27
C LEU A 12 -23.39 -14.72 -2.44
N ASP A 13 -22.36 -15.54 -2.26
CA ASP A 13 -21.16 -15.18 -1.50
C ASP A 13 -20.41 -14.02 -2.18
N THR A 14 -20.20 -14.15 -3.50
CA THR A 14 -19.61 -13.08 -4.33
C THR A 14 -20.50 -11.83 -4.34
N PHE A 15 -21.83 -12.00 -4.38
CA PHE A 15 -22.82 -10.92 -4.36
C PHE A 15 -22.78 -10.13 -3.06
N GLN A 16 -22.73 -10.78 -1.89
CA GLN A 16 -22.64 -10.10 -0.60
C GLN A 16 -21.36 -9.27 -0.49
N TYR A 17 -20.23 -9.79 -0.99
CA TYR A 17 -18.96 -9.07 -1.02
C TYR A 17 -19.01 -7.78 -1.85
N TYR A 18 -19.65 -7.80 -3.03
CA TYR A 18 -19.69 -6.64 -3.94
C TYR A 18 -20.89 -5.70 -3.71
N LYS A 19 -22.03 -6.16 -3.20
CA LYS A 19 -23.21 -5.33 -2.89
C LYS A 19 -22.94 -4.26 -1.82
N GLY A 20 -21.97 -4.50 -0.94
CA GLY A 20 -21.49 -3.50 0.02
C GLY A 20 -20.82 -2.27 -0.62
N ARG A 21 -20.46 -2.33 -1.91
CA ARG A 21 -19.91 -1.22 -2.67
C ARG A 21 -21.03 -0.42 -3.36
N ARG A 22 -21.12 0.88 -3.06
CA ARG A 22 -22.22 1.78 -3.49
C ARG A 22 -22.24 2.10 -4.99
N ASP A 23 -21.30 1.59 -5.77
CA ASP A 23 -21.10 1.91 -7.20
C ASP A 23 -21.64 0.85 -8.17
N ILE A 24 -22.28 -0.22 -7.66
CA ILE A 24 -22.77 -1.33 -8.50
C ILE A 24 -24.30 -1.38 -8.46
N ILE A 25 -24.94 -1.17 -9.62
CA ILE A 25 -26.40 -1.29 -9.81
C ILE A 25 -26.68 -2.60 -10.54
N PHE A 26 -27.41 -3.50 -9.89
CA PHE A 26 -27.79 -4.79 -10.48
C PHE A 26 -29.10 -4.69 -11.27
N SER A 27 -29.20 -5.43 -12.37
CA SER A 27 -30.42 -5.52 -13.17
C SER A 27 -31.42 -6.53 -12.59
N HIS A 28 -32.71 -6.33 -12.89
CA HIS A 28 -33.81 -7.21 -12.49
C HIS A 28 -33.61 -8.69 -12.90
N GLU A 29 -32.83 -8.94 -13.96
CA GLU A 29 -32.47 -10.29 -14.43
C GLU A 29 -31.69 -11.10 -13.37
N HIS A 30 -30.84 -10.43 -12.57
CA HIS A 30 -30.03 -11.08 -11.53
C HIS A 30 -30.89 -11.54 -10.33
N GLU A 31 -31.95 -10.80 -10.01
CA GLU A 31 -32.91 -11.17 -8.95
C GLU A 31 -33.77 -12.38 -9.37
N LEU A 32 -34.13 -12.47 -10.66
CA LEU A 32 -34.91 -13.59 -11.19
C LEU A 32 -34.13 -14.92 -11.21
N PHE A 33 -32.80 -14.89 -11.33
CA PHE A 33 -31.97 -16.10 -11.22
C PHE A 33 -32.12 -16.82 -9.88
N MET A 34 -32.25 -16.04 -8.81
CA MET A 34 -32.37 -16.50 -7.43
C MET A 34 -33.67 -17.29 -7.17
N THR A 35 -34.67 -17.16 -8.04
CA THR A 35 -36.02 -17.72 -7.85
C THR A 35 -36.39 -18.84 -8.82
N ARG A 36 -35.51 -19.24 -9.76
CA ARG A 36 -35.79 -20.27 -10.77
C ARG A 36 -35.90 -21.71 -10.20
N SER A 37 -36.71 -22.56 -10.82
CA SER A 37 -36.87 -23.98 -10.46
C SER A 37 -35.61 -24.81 -10.78
N ASN A 38 -35.37 -25.89 -10.02
CA ASN A 38 -34.25 -26.83 -10.23
C ASN A 38 -34.36 -27.65 -11.53
N ASN A 39 -35.47 -27.57 -12.26
CA ASN A 39 -35.67 -28.22 -13.55
C ASN A 39 -36.02 -27.19 -14.64
N PRO A 40 -35.04 -26.36 -15.07
CA PRO A 40 -35.27 -25.33 -16.08
C PRO A 40 -35.46 -25.94 -17.47
N SER A 41 -36.37 -25.36 -18.25
CA SER A 41 -36.51 -25.66 -19.68
C SER A 41 -35.22 -25.33 -20.44
N GLU A 42 -35.05 -25.89 -21.64
CA GLU A 42 -33.85 -25.67 -22.47
C GLU A 42 -33.60 -24.19 -22.80
N ILE A 43 -34.68 -23.42 -23.00
CA ILE A 43 -34.64 -21.96 -23.16
C ILE A 43 -34.11 -21.29 -21.89
N ALA A 44 -34.62 -21.68 -20.72
CA ALA A 44 -34.17 -21.15 -19.44
C ALA A 44 -32.71 -21.53 -19.12
N GLN A 45 -32.25 -22.71 -19.55
CA GLN A 45 -30.86 -23.14 -19.43
C GLN A 45 -29.92 -22.25 -20.26
N LYS A 46 -30.32 -21.92 -21.51
CA LYS A 46 -29.53 -21.03 -22.38
C LYS A 46 -29.43 -19.62 -21.82
N GLU A 47 -30.51 -19.09 -21.24
CA GLU A 47 -30.50 -17.79 -20.56
C GLU A 47 -29.58 -17.79 -19.33
N ILE A 48 -29.64 -18.84 -18.51
CA ILE A 48 -28.75 -19.00 -17.35
C ILE A 48 -27.30 -19.00 -17.79
N SER A 49 -26.96 -19.79 -18.81
CA SER A 49 -25.59 -19.84 -19.35
C SER A 49 -25.09 -18.48 -19.85
N ASN A 50 -25.95 -17.69 -20.51
CA ASN A 50 -25.59 -16.36 -20.99
C ASN A 50 -25.35 -15.39 -19.82
N MET A 51 -26.22 -15.43 -18.81
CA MET A 51 -26.07 -14.60 -17.62
C MET A 51 -24.84 -14.96 -16.78
N ASN A 52 -24.54 -16.25 -16.61
CA ASN A 52 -23.29 -16.70 -15.99
C ASN A 52 -22.06 -16.19 -16.77
N SER A 53 -22.12 -16.19 -18.12
CA SER A 53 -21.03 -15.67 -18.94
C SER A 53 -20.82 -14.16 -18.77
N ARG A 54 -21.91 -13.39 -18.69
CA ARG A 54 -21.87 -11.93 -18.41
C ARG A 54 -21.32 -11.65 -17.02
N TRP A 55 -21.72 -12.43 -16.03
CA TRP A 55 -21.22 -12.36 -14.66
C TRP A 55 -19.71 -12.64 -14.59
N ASP A 56 -19.25 -13.73 -15.21
CA ASP A 56 -17.83 -14.08 -15.25
C ASP A 56 -16.97 -13.00 -15.92
N ALA A 57 -17.48 -12.39 -16.99
CA ALA A 57 -16.81 -11.27 -17.65
C ALA A 57 -16.71 -10.06 -16.71
N TRP A 58 -17.81 -9.72 -16.03
CA TRP A 58 -17.83 -8.64 -15.06
C TRP A 58 -16.88 -8.90 -13.89
N LEU A 59 -16.87 -10.11 -13.33
CA LEU A 59 -16.01 -10.50 -12.21
C LEU A 59 -14.53 -10.41 -12.60
N ARG A 60 -14.16 -10.80 -13.83
CA ARG A 60 -12.79 -10.62 -14.34
C ARG A 60 -12.40 -9.15 -14.41
N CYS A 61 -13.28 -8.28 -14.91
CA CYS A 61 -13.04 -6.84 -14.96
C CYS A 61 -12.92 -6.22 -13.55
N ALA A 62 -13.77 -6.64 -12.60
CA ALA A 62 -13.73 -6.17 -11.22
C ALA A 62 -12.41 -6.58 -10.53
N LYS A 63 -11.99 -7.84 -10.68
CA LYS A 63 -10.70 -8.33 -10.16
C LYS A 63 -9.50 -7.61 -10.78
N HIS A 64 -9.54 -7.34 -12.08
CA HIS A 64 -8.49 -6.55 -12.74
C HIS A 64 -8.43 -5.14 -12.18
N ARG A 65 -9.57 -4.48 -11.97
CA ARG A 65 -9.63 -3.13 -11.38
C ARG A 65 -9.12 -3.11 -9.94
N ASP A 66 -9.48 -4.10 -9.12
CA ASP A 66 -8.95 -4.23 -7.76
C ASP A 66 -7.42 -4.46 -7.78
N ALA A 67 -6.91 -5.29 -8.70
CA ALA A 67 -5.46 -5.50 -8.86
C ALA A 67 -4.73 -4.22 -9.29
N GLU A 68 -5.30 -3.43 -10.20
CA GLU A 68 -4.75 -2.14 -10.60
C GLU A 68 -4.82 -1.10 -9.46
N LEU A 69 -5.87 -1.14 -8.63
CA LEU A 69 -5.98 -0.28 -7.44
C LEU A 69 -4.93 -0.65 -6.38
N GLU A 70 -4.71 -1.94 -6.13
CA GLU A 70 -3.66 -2.40 -5.21
C GLU A 70 -2.25 -2.08 -5.74
N LYS A 71 -2.02 -2.21 -7.06
CA LYS A 71 -0.78 -1.73 -7.68
C LYS A 71 -0.62 -0.22 -7.53
N ALA A 72 -1.67 0.57 -7.75
CA ALA A 72 -1.62 2.03 -7.59
C ALA A 72 -1.32 2.44 -6.14
N LYS A 73 -1.90 1.74 -5.15
CA LYS A 73 -1.56 1.94 -3.73
C LYS A 73 -0.09 1.57 -3.44
N ALA A 74 0.41 0.48 -4.01
CA ALA A 74 1.80 0.05 -3.85
C ALA A 74 2.81 0.97 -4.57
N GLN A 75 2.38 1.68 -5.62
CA GLN A 75 3.25 2.53 -6.43
C GLN A 75 3.31 3.98 -5.96
N ALA A 76 2.42 4.44 -5.08
CA ALA A 76 2.22 5.88 -4.85
C ALA A 76 2.77 6.48 -3.55
N VAL A 77 3.11 5.72 -2.49
CA VAL A 77 3.55 6.36 -1.23
C VAL A 77 4.66 5.55 -0.56
N PRO A 78 5.85 6.11 -0.34
CA PRO A 78 6.83 5.53 0.57
C PRO A 78 6.20 5.44 1.97
N GLU A 79 6.12 4.23 2.52
CA GLU A 79 5.65 4.04 3.89
C GLU A 79 6.63 4.75 4.84
N TRP A 80 6.16 5.84 5.45
CA TRP A 80 6.95 6.61 6.41
C TRP A 80 6.97 5.89 7.75
N ILE A 81 8.15 5.45 8.17
CA ILE A 81 8.41 4.74 9.42
C ILE A 81 8.84 5.76 10.47
N SER A 82 8.21 5.75 11.64
CA SER A 82 8.66 6.60 12.75
C SER A 82 10.05 6.16 13.22
N ALA A 83 10.96 7.11 13.40
CA ALA A 83 12.33 6.81 13.84
C ALA A 83 12.44 6.32 15.28
N LYS A 84 11.38 6.52 16.08
CA LYS A 84 11.25 5.91 17.41
C LYS A 84 10.88 4.43 17.34
N VAL A 85 10.25 4.00 16.24
CA VAL A 85 9.71 2.65 16.05
C VAL A 85 10.70 1.75 15.32
N GLY A 86 11.40 2.29 14.32
CA GLY A 86 12.31 1.50 13.51
C GLY A 86 13.44 2.33 12.92
N ARG A 87 14.53 1.63 12.58
CA ARG A 87 15.71 2.20 11.93
C ARG A 87 16.13 1.28 10.75
N PRO A 88 16.87 1.79 9.76
CA PRO A 88 17.40 0.98 8.68
C PRO A 88 18.28 -0.14 9.21
N ILE A 89 18.20 -1.31 8.58
CA ILE A 89 18.94 -2.51 9.03
C ILE A 89 20.45 -2.34 8.82
N LYS A 90 20.88 -1.51 7.86
CA LYS A 90 22.28 -1.33 7.49
C LYS A 90 22.71 0.12 7.66
N PHE A 91 23.87 0.33 8.29
CA PHE A 91 24.57 1.61 8.22
C PHE A 91 25.00 1.91 6.78
N GLY A 92 25.09 3.20 6.45
CA GLY A 92 25.29 3.68 5.08
C GLY A 92 24.02 3.66 4.22
N THR A 93 22.87 3.26 4.76
CA THR A 93 21.61 3.27 3.99
C THR A 93 21.14 4.71 3.80
N ARG A 94 21.07 5.14 2.54
CA ARG A 94 20.40 6.38 2.15
C ARG A 94 18.88 6.24 2.24
N VAL A 95 18.24 7.22 2.86
CA VAL A 95 16.79 7.28 3.05
C VAL A 95 16.27 8.70 2.84
N LYS A 96 14.95 8.84 2.67
CA LYS A 96 14.26 10.11 2.89
C LYS A 96 13.91 10.24 4.36
N ILE A 97 13.97 11.44 4.90
CA ILE A 97 13.62 11.73 6.30
C ILE A 97 12.67 12.92 6.39
N LYS A 98 11.96 13.00 7.51
CA LYS A 98 11.16 14.16 7.93
C LYS A 98 11.77 14.70 9.21
N ARG A 99 12.38 15.88 9.14
CA ARG A 99 12.98 16.55 10.29
C ARG A 99 12.20 17.79 10.71
N LYS A 100 12.30 18.12 11.99
CA LYS A 100 11.81 19.37 12.56
C LYS A 100 12.72 20.50 12.12
N ALA A 101 12.13 21.64 11.81
CA ALA A 101 12.81 22.91 11.61
C ALA A 101 11.94 24.04 12.17
N TRP A 102 12.52 25.23 12.27
CA TRP A 102 11.81 26.44 12.71
C TRP A 102 11.78 27.41 11.53
N ASP A 103 10.62 28.01 11.28
CA ASP A 103 10.49 29.09 10.29
C ASP A 103 10.88 30.46 10.88
N GLU A 104 10.74 31.51 10.08
CA GLU A 104 11.11 32.89 10.47
C GLU A 104 10.26 33.44 11.62
N ASP A 105 9.10 32.85 11.87
CA ASP A 105 8.13 33.25 12.90
C ASP A 105 8.19 32.32 14.14
N ASP A 106 9.29 31.57 14.30
CA ASP A 106 9.50 30.59 15.37
C ASP A 106 8.42 29.49 15.43
N ASN A 107 7.77 29.16 14.32
CA ASN A 107 6.84 28.03 14.25
C ASN A 107 7.57 26.74 13.89
N LEU A 108 7.17 25.65 14.54
CA LEU A 108 7.69 24.32 14.24
C LEU A 108 7.13 23.82 12.89
N ILE A 109 8.01 23.60 11.93
CA ILE A 109 7.69 23.01 10.62
C ILE A 109 8.38 21.65 10.44
N ILE A 110 7.85 20.84 9.51
CA ILE A 110 8.46 19.56 9.11
C ILE A 110 9.01 19.71 7.70
N VAL A 111 10.30 19.41 7.56
CA VAL A 111 11.04 19.49 6.29
C VAL A 111 11.43 18.08 5.87
N GLU A 112 11.23 17.76 4.59
CA GLU A 112 11.71 16.52 3.99
C GLU A 112 13.13 16.71 3.45
N SER A 113 14.05 15.82 3.83
CA SER A 113 15.43 15.82 3.34
C SER A 113 15.92 14.39 3.08
N GLU A 114 17.12 14.26 2.53
CA GLU A 114 17.80 12.96 2.39
C GLU A 114 18.84 12.81 3.49
N ALA A 115 18.87 11.63 4.11
CA ALA A 115 19.85 11.32 5.13
C ALA A 115 20.48 9.94 4.91
N THR A 116 21.60 9.72 5.57
CA THR A 116 22.22 8.40 5.70
C THR A 116 22.20 7.98 7.15
N TYR A 117 21.69 6.77 7.39
CA TYR A 117 21.77 6.17 8.72
C TYR A 117 23.19 5.66 8.94
N ASP A 118 23.90 6.19 9.93
CA ASP A 118 25.32 5.90 10.16
C ASP A 118 25.65 5.92 11.66
N LYS A 119 26.95 5.86 11.98
CA LYS A 119 27.48 6.09 13.32
C LYS A 119 28.27 7.39 13.36
N ASP A 120 28.10 8.13 14.44
CA ASP A 120 28.99 9.22 14.82
C ASP A 120 29.75 8.84 16.10
N SER A 121 30.84 9.53 16.37
CA SER A 121 31.69 9.27 17.52
C SER A 121 32.06 10.55 18.25
N ASP A 122 31.74 10.62 19.54
CA ASP A 122 32.14 11.73 20.41
C ASP A 122 33.24 11.32 21.37
N PHE A 123 34.26 12.16 21.49
CA PHE A 123 35.33 11.98 22.46
C PHE A 123 34.98 12.65 23.79
N CYS A 124 34.95 11.86 24.86
CA CYS A 124 34.72 12.37 26.20
C CYS A 124 36.06 12.61 26.91
N GLU A 125 36.43 13.87 27.06
CA GLU A 125 37.67 14.29 27.74
C GLU A 125 37.75 13.80 29.19
N LEU A 126 36.63 13.84 29.93
CA LEU A 126 36.57 13.43 31.34
C LEU A 126 36.89 11.94 31.55
N SER A 127 36.50 11.10 30.60
CA SER A 127 36.77 9.66 30.65
C SER A 127 37.92 9.21 29.74
N ASN A 128 38.50 10.14 28.97
CA ASN A 128 39.51 9.91 27.95
C ASN A 128 39.16 8.73 27.01
N ARG A 129 37.89 8.67 26.59
CA ARG A 129 37.33 7.59 25.75
C ARG A 129 36.42 8.17 24.67
N SER A 130 36.44 7.53 23.50
CA SER A 130 35.46 7.78 22.43
C SER A 130 34.23 6.91 22.62
N TYR A 131 33.05 7.49 22.40
CA TYR A 131 31.77 6.81 22.39
C TYR A 131 31.19 6.88 20.98
N GLU A 132 30.92 5.72 20.40
CA GLU A 132 30.18 5.62 19.13
C GLU A 132 28.68 5.51 19.43
N TYR A 133 27.87 6.22 18.66
CA TYR A 133 26.41 6.14 18.73
C TYR A 133 25.79 6.20 17.34
N GLU A 134 24.58 5.63 17.25
CA GLU A 134 23.82 5.56 16.00
C GLU A 134 23.12 6.89 15.75
N THR A 135 23.27 7.45 14.55
CA THR A 135 22.68 8.73 14.18
C THR A 135 22.38 8.81 12.69
N TRP A 136 21.89 9.97 12.24
CA TRP A 136 21.48 10.25 10.88
C TRP A 136 22.27 11.44 10.35
N PHE A 137 23.04 11.24 9.28
CA PHE A 137 23.70 12.33 8.58
C PHE A 137 22.75 12.94 7.55
N ASP A 138 22.30 14.17 7.77
CA ASP A 138 21.46 14.91 6.83
C ASP A 138 22.33 15.55 5.73
N HIS A 139 22.06 15.19 4.48
CA HIS A 139 22.85 15.66 3.32
C HIS A 139 22.55 17.11 2.93
N GLU A 140 21.38 17.62 3.29
CA GLU A 140 20.98 19.00 3.02
C GLU A 140 21.60 19.95 4.03
N LEU A 141 21.55 19.62 5.32
CA LEU A 141 22.17 20.41 6.39
C LEU A 141 23.68 20.14 6.54
N LYS A 142 24.18 19.03 5.98
CA LYS A 142 25.57 18.56 6.10
C LYS A 142 26.02 18.39 7.56
N LYS A 143 25.14 17.87 8.41
CA LYS A 143 25.42 17.57 9.82
C LYS A 143 24.74 16.27 10.26
N TYR A 144 25.22 15.71 11.36
CA TYR A 144 24.47 14.70 12.09
C TYR A 144 23.28 15.34 12.81
N LEU A 145 22.15 14.64 12.80
CA LEU A 145 20.92 15.07 13.45
C LEU A 145 20.90 14.62 14.91
N ASP A 146 20.37 15.48 15.77
CA ASP A 146 20.05 15.10 17.15
C ASP A 146 18.84 14.14 17.17
N GLU A 147 18.72 13.35 18.23
CA GLU A 147 17.71 12.29 18.36
C GLU A 147 16.26 12.80 18.19
N ASP A 148 16.00 14.05 18.56
CA ASP A 148 14.68 14.68 18.49
C ASP A 148 14.43 15.52 17.23
N GLU A 149 15.45 15.75 16.40
CA GLU A 149 15.32 16.49 15.14
C GLU A 149 14.58 15.66 14.08
N LEU A 150 14.76 14.35 14.07
CA LEU A 150 14.14 13.46 13.09
C LEU A 150 12.84 12.83 13.61
N THR A 151 11.79 12.84 12.79
CA THR A 151 10.48 12.26 13.14
C THR A 151 10.21 10.93 12.45
N HIS A 152 10.41 10.88 11.14
CA HIS A 152 10.13 9.72 10.30
C HIS A 152 11.21 9.56 9.24
N TRP A 153 11.33 8.34 8.71
CA TRP A 153 12.13 8.03 7.55
C TRP A 153 11.37 7.11 6.61
N ALA A 154 11.73 7.13 5.34
CA ALA A 154 11.22 6.22 4.34
C ALA A 154 12.37 5.72 3.47
N PRO A 155 12.36 4.44 3.05
CA PRO A 155 13.34 3.95 2.11
C PRO A 155 13.28 4.79 0.83
N LEU A 156 14.44 5.23 0.32
CA LEU A 156 14.54 5.67 -1.06
C LEU A 156 14.21 4.42 -1.90
N GLY A 157 13.03 4.41 -2.52
CA GLY A 157 12.64 3.31 -3.41
C GLY A 157 13.78 3.02 -4.39
N LYS A 158 13.94 1.75 -4.79
CA LYS A 158 15.00 1.35 -5.73
C LYS A 158 14.97 2.31 -6.92
N SER A 159 15.95 3.20 -7.00
CA SER A 159 16.22 3.91 -8.23
C SER A 159 16.47 2.82 -9.27
N GLU A 160 15.66 2.78 -10.33
CA GLU A 160 16.01 2.07 -11.55
C GLU A 160 17.25 2.77 -12.14
N SER A 161 18.42 2.57 -11.52
CA SER A 161 19.71 2.82 -12.16
C SER A 161 20.01 1.60 -13.01
N GLY A 162 19.47 1.60 -14.24
CA GLY A 162 19.61 0.48 -15.15
C GLY A 162 19.17 0.82 -16.56
N ALA A 163 19.91 1.70 -17.23
CA ALA A 163 19.97 1.76 -18.68
C ALA A 163 21.33 2.35 -19.10
N GLU A 164 22.38 1.55 -18.94
CA GLU A 164 23.46 1.52 -19.92
C GLU A 164 22.99 0.64 -21.10
N GLY A 165 23.13 1.12 -22.32
CA GLY A 165 22.79 0.40 -23.56
C GLY A 165 22.66 1.31 -24.76
#